data_AF-A0A1E5NEQ9-F1
#
_entry.id   AF-A0A1E5NEQ9-F1
#
_cell.length_a   1.000
_cell.length_b   1.000
_cell.length_c   1.000
_cell.angle_alpha   90.00
_cell.angle_beta   90.00
_cell.angle_gamma   90.00
#
_symmetry.space_group_name_H-M   'P 1'
#
loop_
_entity.id
_entity.type
_entity.pdbx_description
1 polymer ?
#
loop_
_entity_poly.entity_id
_entity_poly.type
_entity_poly.pdbx_seq_one_letter_code
_entity_poly.pdbx_strand_id
1 'polypeptide(L)'
;MKKTLFVILSIIFILILFNTCNSHFSPIYYYQQMSRNNAASTNTAEPDIGGESILSADEDPFVYDAVSKPWNTPNYRGFTLDLDNDYVIAASFGLKNEPTYMLIKDDTWKINDPLRNEYYYNGTNTKAAGFNVSKVKYYMYKNMNPTFSSSSAYNKSDRLERFWFYRFTGSAGLDTDNYLIAIDSYSKLVFAFAIPVRWKTIVGIPAPMEWGAVELGWEASADSSTLNSQVKFAVDGFTYFYEYDPVGIVHSDGTIEIYPWCTSAIANDNSYAPIVEGGKIDLSRNIAAYGTPGRSPYMPIKVIEKNKIALQVQNLEIENISAKSFNDRTIGSDEYLNYAGFSYDMRIANIISDTETVNTIVSKDKPSLFFDSLLKVNIGETKSILSSIYTLDIQYEDKDKNSISISLDSKISMYDKKGISIGTEAILIDYDSPSINFTYDSTQDAFIFKDITGANNTKIVEYTQGFTLKKGETKVFYAVIEDTGIGENNGAEASGRIKLIYTLSY
;
A
#
# COMPACT_ATOMS: atom_id res chain seq x y z
N MET A 1 7.47 -48.86 -4.58
CA MET A 1 6.16 -48.19 -4.72
C MET A 1 6.06 -46.87 -3.95
N LYS A 2 6.38 -46.78 -2.65
CA LYS A 2 6.31 -45.50 -1.89
C LYS A 2 7.23 -44.38 -2.42
N LYS A 3 8.46 -44.71 -2.85
CA LYS A 3 9.39 -43.71 -3.44
C LYS A 3 8.93 -43.21 -4.82
N THR A 4 8.35 -44.08 -5.64
CA THR A 4 7.82 -43.73 -6.97
C THR A 4 6.56 -42.87 -6.84
N LEU A 5 5.70 -43.16 -5.87
CA LEU A 5 4.51 -42.35 -5.57
C LEU A 5 4.90 -40.94 -5.07
N PHE A 6 5.94 -40.81 -4.24
CA PHE A 6 6.44 -39.52 -3.74
C PHE A 6 7.06 -38.66 -4.85
N VAL A 7 7.78 -39.28 -5.79
CA VAL A 7 8.35 -38.58 -6.96
C VAL A 7 7.24 -38.15 -7.92
N ILE A 8 6.22 -38.98 -8.15
CA ILE A 8 5.05 -38.61 -8.98
C ILE A 8 4.23 -37.50 -8.30
N LEU A 9 4.00 -37.55 -6.98
CA LEU A 9 3.36 -36.46 -6.24
C LEU A 9 4.19 -35.18 -6.25
N SER A 10 5.52 -35.27 -6.18
CA SER A 10 6.40 -34.09 -6.25
C SER A 10 6.43 -33.48 -7.66
N ILE A 11 6.39 -34.31 -8.71
CA ILE A 11 6.31 -33.84 -10.11
C ILE A 11 4.92 -33.24 -10.40
N ILE A 12 3.85 -33.82 -9.87
CA ILE A 12 2.49 -33.24 -9.96
C ILE A 12 2.42 -31.92 -9.16
N PHE A 13 3.05 -31.84 -7.98
CA PHE A 13 3.15 -30.63 -7.17
C PHE A 13 3.95 -29.51 -7.86
N ILE A 14 5.02 -29.86 -8.59
CA ILE A 14 5.81 -28.92 -9.40
C ILE A 14 5.03 -28.49 -10.65
N LEU A 15 4.25 -29.37 -11.28
CA LEU A 15 3.42 -29.04 -12.45
C LEU A 15 2.21 -28.16 -12.11
N ILE A 16 1.71 -28.21 -10.86
CA ILE A 16 0.61 -27.35 -10.38
C ILE A 16 1.09 -25.91 -10.09
N LEU A 17 2.38 -25.69 -9.84
CA LEU A 17 2.96 -24.35 -9.65
C LEU A 17 3.19 -23.56 -10.94
N PHE A 18 3.05 -24.19 -12.12
CA PHE A 18 3.33 -23.54 -13.42
C PHE A 18 2.08 -23.07 -14.19
N ASN A 19 0.87 -23.15 -13.61
CA ASN A 19 -0.36 -22.71 -14.28
C ASN A 19 -1.25 -21.81 -13.41
N THR A 20 -0.67 -21.01 -12.51
CA THR A 20 -1.38 -19.83 -12.01
C THR A 20 -1.19 -18.72 -13.03
N CYS A 21 -2.23 -18.44 -13.82
CA CYS A 21 -2.36 -17.15 -14.50
C CYS A 21 -2.22 -16.06 -13.42
N ASN A 22 -1.05 -15.40 -13.40
CA ASN A 22 -0.82 -14.21 -12.59
C ASN A 22 -1.78 -13.13 -13.11
N SER A 23 -2.83 -12.83 -12.36
CA SER A 23 -3.35 -11.47 -12.35
C SER A 23 -2.26 -10.62 -11.71
N HIS A 24 -1.38 -10.06 -12.54
CA HIS A 24 -0.42 -9.05 -12.12
C HIS A 24 -1.21 -7.86 -11.58
N PHE A 25 -1.41 -7.81 -10.26
CA PHE A 25 -1.84 -6.57 -9.63
C PHE A 25 -0.68 -5.59 -9.78
N SER A 26 -0.91 -4.55 -10.56
CA SER A 26 0.00 -3.43 -10.67
C SER A 26 -0.52 -2.33 -9.76
N PRO A 27 0.31 -1.73 -8.89
CA PRO A 27 -0.05 -0.48 -8.21
C PRO A 27 -0.52 0.59 -9.21
N ILE A 28 0.02 0.54 -10.44
CA ILE A 28 -0.41 1.35 -11.58
C ILE A 28 -1.89 1.11 -11.93
N TYR A 29 -2.42 -0.11 -11.81
CA TYR A 29 -3.84 -0.38 -12.07
C TYR A 29 -4.75 0.17 -10.98
N TYR A 30 -4.30 0.22 -9.73
CA TYR A 30 -5.02 0.88 -8.63
C TYR A 30 -5.09 2.40 -8.86
N TYR A 31 -3.95 3.04 -9.17
CA TYR A 31 -3.92 4.47 -9.52
C TYR A 31 -4.53 4.80 -10.91
N GLN A 32 -4.55 3.86 -11.86
CA GLN A 32 -5.17 4.05 -13.18
C GLN A 32 -6.66 3.72 -13.21
N GLN A 33 -7.20 2.83 -12.37
CA GLN A 33 -8.67 2.67 -12.22
C GLN A 33 -9.29 3.90 -11.54
N MET A 34 -8.58 4.50 -10.57
CA MET A 34 -8.90 5.84 -10.05
C MET A 34 -8.97 6.91 -11.17
N SER A 35 -8.17 6.77 -12.24
CA SER A 35 -8.20 7.69 -13.40
C SER A 35 -9.19 7.30 -14.51
N ARG A 36 -9.61 6.03 -14.63
CA ARG A 36 -10.38 5.53 -15.79
C ARG A 36 -11.89 5.44 -15.58
N ASN A 37 -12.39 5.47 -14.35
CA ASN A 37 -13.83 5.38 -14.09
C ASN A 37 -14.60 6.70 -14.11
N ASN A 38 -13.92 7.84 -14.35
CA ASN A 38 -14.57 9.14 -14.55
C ASN A 38 -14.48 9.59 -16.01
N ALA A 39 -15.30 8.98 -16.87
CA ALA A 39 -15.81 9.73 -18.00
C ALA A 39 -16.72 10.84 -17.43
N ALA A 40 -16.14 12.04 -17.28
CA ALA A 40 -16.71 13.26 -16.72
C ALA A 40 -16.59 13.44 -15.18
N SER A 41 -15.37 13.48 -14.66
CA SER A 41 -14.99 14.50 -13.65
C SER A 41 -13.47 14.47 -13.43
N THR A 42 -12.85 15.64 -13.53
CA THR A 42 -11.45 15.90 -13.20
C THR A 42 -11.26 15.88 -11.68
N ASN A 43 -10.14 15.31 -11.21
CA ASN A 43 -9.56 15.40 -9.86
C ASN A 43 -9.75 14.16 -8.97
N THR A 44 -8.96 13.11 -9.24
CA THR A 44 -8.50 12.21 -8.16
C THR A 44 -7.26 12.86 -7.57
N ALA A 45 -7.34 13.30 -6.32
CA ALA A 45 -6.31 14.12 -5.73
C ALA A 45 -5.16 13.26 -5.19
N GLU A 46 -4.01 13.48 -5.84
CA GLU A 46 -2.69 13.15 -5.35
C GLU A 46 -2.43 13.88 -4.02
N PRO A 47 -1.45 13.46 -3.20
CA PRO A 47 -1.03 14.25 -2.06
C PRO A 47 -0.82 15.70 -2.52
N ASP A 48 -1.52 16.61 -1.86
CA ASP A 48 -1.32 18.05 -2.04
C ASP A 48 0.17 18.32 -1.96
N ILE A 49 0.72 18.99 -2.98
CA ILE A 49 2.11 19.46 -2.96
C ILE A 49 2.17 20.67 -2.02
N GLY A 50 1.77 20.49 -0.75
CA GLY A 50 1.95 21.46 0.31
C GLY A 50 3.43 21.75 0.47
N GLY A 51 3.83 23.01 0.31
CA GLY A 51 5.20 23.46 0.57
C GLY A 51 5.78 24.44 -0.43
N GLU A 52 5.33 24.47 -1.68
CA GLU A 52 5.90 25.38 -2.69
C GLU A 52 5.46 26.83 -2.51
N SER A 53 4.26 27.06 -1.97
CA SER A 53 3.67 28.40 -1.84
C SER A 53 3.86 29.05 -0.46
N ILE A 54 4.43 28.33 0.50
CA ILE A 54 4.52 28.77 1.92
C ILE A 54 5.90 29.33 2.24
N LEU A 55 6.92 28.83 1.55
CA LEU A 55 8.30 29.26 1.74
C LEU A 55 8.60 30.44 0.82
N SER A 56 9.25 31.47 1.37
CA SER A 56 9.92 32.47 0.55
C SER A 56 11.14 31.85 -0.13
N ALA A 57 11.67 32.49 -1.19
CA ALA A 57 12.81 31.97 -1.93
C ALA A 57 14.07 31.78 -1.05
N ASP A 58 14.27 32.64 -0.04
CA ASP A 58 15.34 32.53 0.94
C ASP A 58 15.14 31.38 1.92
N GLU A 59 13.91 30.95 2.16
CA GLU A 59 13.59 29.81 3.03
C GLU A 59 13.57 28.47 2.26
N ASP A 60 13.23 28.47 0.97
CA ASP A 60 13.03 27.23 0.21
C ASP A 60 14.37 26.45 0.04
N PRO A 61 14.47 25.20 0.55
CA PRO A 61 15.72 24.42 0.51
C PRO A 61 16.11 23.96 -0.90
N PHE A 62 15.26 24.12 -1.91
CA PHE A 62 15.55 23.84 -3.33
C PHE A 62 16.09 25.06 -4.08
N VAL A 63 15.99 26.26 -3.53
CA VAL A 63 16.55 27.48 -4.15
C VAL A 63 18.05 27.54 -3.90
N TYR A 64 18.83 27.74 -4.96
CA TYR A 64 20.30 27.79 -4.87
C TYR A 64 20.78 29.01 -4.06
N ASP A 65 21.65 28.75 -3.09
CA ASP A 65 22.47 29.74 -2.41
C ASP A 65 23.84 29.13 -2.10
N ALA A 66 24.91 29.79 -2.55
CA ALA A 66 26.26 29.24 -2.50
C ALA A 66 26.78 29.02 -1.06
N VAL A 67 26.27 29.77 -0.09
CA VAL A 67 26.78 29.79 1.29
C VAL A 67 25.96 28.88 2.19
N SER A 68 24.64 29.04 2.14
CA SER A 68 23.70 28.38 3.05
C SER A 68 23.05 27.13 2.45
N LYS A 69 23.02 26.98 1.12
CA LYS A 69 22.39 25.86 0.41
C LYS A 69 23.28 25.27 -0.70
N PRO A 70 24.56 24.95 -0.40
CA PRO A 70 25.51 24.50 -1.42
C PRO A 70 25.12 23.17 -2.08
N TRP A 71 24.24 22.39 -1.44
CA TRP A 71 23.69 21.14 -1.98
C TRP A 71 22.83 21.33 -3.23
N ASN A 72 22.43 22.56 -3.55
CA ASN A 72 21.71 22.91 -4.78
C ASN A 72 22.65 23.14 -5.97
N THR A 73 23.92 22.75 -5.87
CA THR A 73 24.87 22.81 -6.99
C THR A 73 24.94 21.45 -7.71
N PRO A 74 24.82 21.38 -9.05
CA PRO A 74 24.91 20.10 -9.78
C PRO A 74 26.21 19.32 -9.51
N ASN A 75 27.32 20.03 -9.31
CA ASN A 75 28.63 19.43 -9.00
C ASN A 75 28.96 19.45 -7.49
N TYR A 76 27.95 19.59 -6.62
CA TYR A 76 28.16 19.55 -5.17
C TYR A 76 28.93 18.28 -4.76
N ARG A 77 29.90 18.46 -3.84
CA ARG A 77 30.85 17.41 -3.41
C ARG A 77 31.70 16.81 -4.56
N GLY A 78 31.91 17.55 -5.65
CA GLY A 78 32.76 17.13 -6.75
C GLY A 78 32.15 16.02 -7.60
N PHE A 79 30.83 15.91 -7.63
CA PHE A 79 30.16 14.91 -8.43
C PHE A 79 30.24 15.24 -9.93
N THR A 80 30.68 14.26 -10.70
CA THR A 80 30.90 14.36 -12.14
C THR A 80 30.23 13.24 -12.92
N LEU A 81 29.41 12.40 -12.27
CA LEU A 81 28.77 11.27 -12.95
C LEU A 81 27.63 11.78 -13.83
N ASP A 82 27.60 11.35 -15.08
CA ASP A 82 26.47 11.51 -15.97
C ASP A 82 25.52 10.30 -15.78
N LEU A 83 24.56 10.45 -14.87
CA LEU A 83 23.58 9.38 -14.58
C LEU A 83 22.64 9.09 -15.75
N ASP A 84 22.56 9.98 -16.72
CA ASP A 84 21.64 9.85 -17.84
C ASP A 84 22.21 9.00 -18.96
N ASN A 85 23.52 9.12 -19.21
CA ASN A 85 24.17 8.54 -20.39
C ASN A 85 25.27 7.54 -20.07
N ASP A 86 25.96 7.67 -18.94
CA ASP A 86 27.15 6.88 -18.65
C ASP A 86 26.90 5.74 -17.65
N TYR A 87 25.88 5.84 -16.80
CA TYR A 87 25.71 4.92 -15.66
C TYR A 87 24.32 4.29 -15.57
N VAL A 88 24.31 3.00 -15.24
CA VAL A 88 23.11 2.25 -14.85
C VAL A 88 23.22 1.75 -13.41
N ILE A 89 22.11 1.45 -12.74
CA ILE A 89 22.11 0.95 -11.36
C ILE A 89 22.23 -0.57 -11.31
N ALA A 90 23.03 -1.11 -10.41
CA ALA A 90 23.03 -2.50 -10.02
C ALA A 90 22.74 -2.65 -8.52
N ALA A 91 22.05 -3.73 -8.16
CA ALA A 91 21.72 -4.06 -6.79
C ALA A 91 22.08 -5.51 -6.46
N SER A 92 22.49 -5.74 -5.22
CA SER A 92 22.60 -7.06 -4.62
C SER A 92 22.08 -7.02 -3.19
N PHE A 93 21.61 -8.15 -2.68
CA PHE A 93 20.99 -8.21 -1.37
C PHE A 93 21.64 -9.31 -0.54
N GLY A 94 21.92 -8.98 0.72
CA GLY A 94 22.53 -9.90 1.67
C GLY A 94 21.58 -11.00 2.14
N LEU A 95 22.00 -11.74 3.16
CA LEU A 95 21.25 -12.90 3.66
C LEU A 95 19.96 -12.51 4.39
N LYS A 96 19.90 -11.29 4.94
CA LYS A 96 18.71 -10.73 5.56
C LYS A 96 18.09 -9.63 4.68
N ASN A 97 18.33 -9.71 3.37
CA ASN A 97 17.87 -8.75 2.35
C ASN A 97 18.45 -7.34 2.46
N GLU A 98 19.49 -7.11 3.27
CA GLU A 98 20.20 -5.83 3.30
C GLU A 98 20.69 -5.44 1.88
N PRO A 99 20.30 -4.27 1.35
CA PRO A 99 20.64 -3.90 -0.01
C PRO A 99 22.06 -3.35 -0.10
N THR A 100 22.69 -3.57 -1.26
CA THR A 100 23.90 -2.89 -1.70
C THR A 100 23.67 -2.43 -3.13
N TYR A 101 23.94 -1.15 -3.41
CA TYR A 101 23.75 -0.55 -4.72
C TYR A 101 25.06 -0.01 -5.28
N MET A 102 25.15 0.03 -6.61
CA MET A 102 26.28 0.62 -7.32
C MET A 102 25.82 1.17 -8.66
N LEU A 103 26.41 2.30 -9.06
CA LEU A 103 26.31 2.82 -10.41
C LEU A 103 27.46 2.24 -11.22
N ILE A 104 27.13 1.52 -12.29
CA ILE A 104 28.10 0.89 -13.17
C ILE A 104 28.10 1.59 -14.52
N LYS A 105 29.30 1.80 -15.08
CA LYS A 105 29.44 2.45 -16.38
C LYS A 105 28.90 1.54 -17.48
N ASP A 106 27.83 1.96 -18.14
CA ASP A 106 27.08 1.19 -19.14
C ASP A 106 26.21 2.15 -19.97
N ASP A 107 26.06 1.92 -21.28
CA ASP A 107 25.39 2.81 -22.24
C ASP A 107 23.94 2.38 -22.56
N THR A 108 23.34 1.52 -21.73
CA THR A 108 22.20 0.69 -22.13
C THR A 108 20.81 1.11 -21.64
N TRP A 109 20.62 2.30 -21.04
CA TRP A 109 19.26 2.76 -20.74
C TRP A 109 18.41 2.84 -22.01
N LYS A 110 17.35 2.04 -22.05
CA LYS A 110 16.37 2.03 -23.15
C LYS A 110 15.10 2.69 -22.66
N ILE A 111 14.50 3.53 -23.49
CA ILE A 111 13.18 4.07 -23.18
C ILE A 111 12.16 2.94 -23.10
N ASN A 112 11.39 2.88 -22.01
CA ASN A 112 10.26 1.95 -21.84
C ASN A 112 8.92 2.67 -22.01
N ASP A 113 8.75 3.78 -21.30
CA ASP A 113 7.53 4.59 -21.33
C ASP A 113 7.89 6.09 -21.31
N PRO A 114 7.84 6.77 -22.47
CA PRO A 114 8.13 8.20 -22.56
C PRO A 114 7.19 9.07 -21.71
N LEU A 115 5.96 8.65 -21.46
CA LEU A 115 4.99 9.44 -20.69
C LEU A 115 5.28 9.43 -19.19
N ARG A 116 6.09 8.46 -18.73
CA ARG A 116 6.49 8.29 -17.34
C ARG A 116 7.97 8.60 -17.12
N ASN A 117 8.66 9.11 -18.15
CA ASN A 117 10.11 9.19 -18.19
C ASN A 117 10.79 7.89 -17.72
N GLU A 118 10.21 6.75 -18.10
CA GLU A 118 10.65 5.44 -17.66
C GLU A 118 11.65 4.86 -18.66
N TYR A 119 12.80 4.47 -18.14
CA TYR A 119 13.86 3.80 -18.85
C TYR A 119 14.13 2.45 -18.20
N TYR A 120 14.62 1.49 -18.96
CA TYR A 120 15.00 0.18 -18.44
C TYR A 120 16.33 -0.29 -19.01
N TYR A 121 17.00 -1.17 -18.29
CA TYR A 121 18.08 -1.98 -18.84
C TYR A 121 18.03 -3.40 -18.24
N ASN A 122 18.57 -4.37 -18.97
CA ASN A 122 18.60 -5.76 -18.52
C ASN A 122 19.85 -5.97 -17.66
N GLY A 123 19.63 -6.14 -16.36
CA GLY A 123 20.69 -6.37 -15.38
C GLY A 123 21.24 -7.78 -15.44
N THR A 124 22.42 -7.96 -14.86
CA THR A 124 22.96 -9.29 -14.56
C THR A 124 22.18 -9.94 -13.42
N ASN A 125 22.18 -11.28 -13.40
CA ASN A 125 21.58 -12.03 -12.29
C ASN A 125 22.23 -11.61 -10.96
N THR A 126 21.42 -11.54 -9.90
CA THR A 126 21.86 -11.12 -8.56
C THR A 126 21.47 -12.16 -7.50
N LYS A 127 21.69 -11.85 -6.23
CA LYS A 127 21.28 -12.69 -5.10
C LYS A 127 20.44 -11.89 -4.09
N ALA A 128 19.49 -12.58 -3.46
CA ALA A 128 18.71 -12.05 -2.34
C ALA A 128 18.34 -13.17 -1.36
N ALA A 129 18.54 -12.94 -0.05
CA ALA A 129 18.33 -13.94 1.01
C ALA A 129 18.99 -15.31 0.72
N GLY A 130 20.13 -15.31 0.02
CA GLY A 130 20.84 -16.53 -0.40
C GLY A 130 20.27 -17.22 -1.65
N PHE A 131 19.17 -16.73 -2.22
CA PHE A 131 18.60 -17.24 -3.48
C PHE A 131 19.15 -16.49 -4.69
N ASN A 132 19.26 -17.19 -5.82
CA ASN A 132 19.61 -16.57 -7.09
C ASN A 132 18.39 -15.87 -7.71
N VAL A 133 18.53 -14.59 -8.00
CA VAL A 133 17.52 -13.79 -8.70
C VAL A 133 17.92 -13.70 -10.17
N SER A 134 17.10 -14.28 -11.02
CA SER A 134 17.30 -14.33 -12.47
C SER A 134 16.41 -13.32 -13.21
N LYS A 135 16.68 -13.11 -14.50
CA LYS A 135 15.90 -12.20 -15.37
C LYS A 135 15.79 -10.78 -14.81
N VAL A 136 16.88 -10.32 -14.19
CA VAL A 136 16.92 -9.01 -13.54
C VAL A 136 16.74 -7.92 -14.59
N LYS A 137 15.84 -6.99 -14.32
CA LYS A 137 15.66 -5.77 -15.11
C LYS A 137 15.55 -4.60 -14.16
N TYR A 138 16.34 -3.57 -14.41
CA TYR A 138 16.25 -2.33 -13.65
C TYR A 138 15.49 -1.29 -14.45
N TYR A 139 14.84 -0.41 -13.71
CA TYR A 139 14.10 0.73 -14.22
C TYR A 139 14.61 1.99 -13.57
N MET A 140 14.67 3.05 -14.34
CA MET A 140 14.96 4.41 -13.90
C MET A 140 13.81 5.30 -14.35
N TYR A 141 13.33 6.13 -13.43
CA TYR A 141 12.33 7.16 -13.71
C TYR A 141 12.99 8.52 -13.47
N LYS A 142 13.04 9.35 -14.51
CA LYS A 142 13.60 10.69 -14.40
C LYS A 142 12.51 11.66 -13.98
N ASN A 143 12.72 12.33 -12.86
CA ASN A 143 11.91 13.46 -12.41
C ASN A 143 10.46 13.10 -12.07
N MET A 144 10.15 11.81 -11.97
CA MET A 144 8.81 11.30 -11.75
C MET A 144 8.87 10.12 -10.79
N ASN A 145 8.20 10.24 -9.65
CA ASN A 145 8.06 9.14 -8.73
C ASN A 145 7.10 8.10 -9.32
N PRO A 146 7.54 6.84 -9.55
CA PRO A 146 6.71 5.81 -10.16
C PRO A 146 5.53 5.34 -9.30
N THR A 147 5.49 5.68 -8.01
CA THR A 147 4.34 5.37 -7.13
C THR A 147 3.13 6.27 -7.39
N PHE A 148 3.27 7.32 -8.20
CA PHE A 148 2.19 8.23 -8.56
C PHE A 148 1.89 8.18 -10.07
N SER A 149 0.73 8.71 -10.46
CA SER A 149 0.40 8.91 -11.88
C SER A 149 1.38 9.90 -12.52
N SER A 150 1.68 9.76 -13.82
CA SER A 150 2.45 10.76 -14.55
C SER A 150 1.68 12.08 -14.74
N SER A 151 0.35 12.05 -14.62
CA SER A 151 -0.50 13.25 -14.73
C SER A 151 -0.60 14.06 -13.44
N SER A 152 -0.31 13.43 -12.30
CA SER A 152 0.63 13.96 -11.31
C SER A 152 0.74 15.47 -11.15
N ALA A 153 -0.09 16.22 -10.42
CA ALA A 153 0.36 17.47 -9.81
C ALA A 153 1.68 17.21 -9.09
N TYR A 154 1.74 16.17 -8.23
CA TYR A 154 2.96 15.71 -7.57
C TYR A 154 4.14 15.53 -8.55
N ASN A 155 3.96 14.74 -9.61
CA ASN A 155 4.98 14.52 -10.65
C ASN A 155 5.19 15.71 -11.63
N LYS A 156 4.45 16.81 -11.47
CA LYS A 156 4.64 18.07 -12.20
C LYS A 156 5.39 19.12 -11.37
N SER A 157 5.70 18.84 -10.11
CA SER A 157 6.49 19.74 -9.26
C SER A 157 7.92 19.88 -9.79
N ASP A 158 8.41 21.11 -9.86
CA ASP A 158 9.80 21.43 -10.20
C ASP A 158 10.79 20.79 -9.21
N ARG A 159 10.36 20.49 -7.96
CA ARG A 159 11.20 19.82 -6.96
C ARG A 159 11.57 18.41 -7.40
N LEU A 160 10.70 17.72 -8.13
CA LEU A 160 11.00 16.38 -8.60
C LEU A 160 12.03 16.34 -9.72
N GLU A 161 12.31 17.45 -10.42
CA GLU A 161 13.31 17.51 -11.50
C GLU A 161 14.71 17.06 -11.10
N ARG A 162 14.97 16.97 -9.80
CA ARG A 162 16.25 16.58 -9.23
C ARG A 162 16.36 15.10 -8.89
N PHE A 163 15.30 14.31 -9.02
CA PHE A 163 15.31 12.94 -8.52
C PHE A 163 15.26 11.90 -9.63
N TRP A 164 16.18 10.94 -9.55
CA TRP A 164 16.14 9.69 -10.30
C TRP A 164 15.67 8.56 -9.40
N PHE A 165 14.54 7.94 -9.75
CA PHE A 165 13.95 6.86 -8.98
C PHE A 165 14.30 5.51 -9.62
N TYR A 166 14.70 4.56 -8.79
CA TYR A 166 15.12 3.23 -9.24
C TYR A 166 14.21 2.13 -8.70
N ARG A 167 13.91 1.17 -9.56
CA ARG A 167 13.09 -0.03 -9.28
C ARG A 167 13.72 -1.21 -10.02
N PHE A 168 13.51 -2.43 -9.55
CA PHE A 168 13.93 -3.62 -10.27
C PHE A 168 12.88 -4.73 -10.25
N THR A 169 12.88 -5.53 -11.30
CA THR A 169 12.16 -6.79 -11.37
C THR A 169 13.13 -7.96 -11.52
N GLY A 170 12.71 -9.13 -11.08
CA GLY A 170 13.49 -10.36 -11.21
C GLY A 170 12.68 -11.59 -10.82
N SER A 171 13.30 -12.77 -10.86
CA SER A 171 12.63 -14.03 -10.52
C SER A 171 13.53 -14.91 -9.65
N ALA A 172 13.05 -15.24 -8.45
CA ALA A 172 13.73 -16.06 -7.45
C ALA A 172 12.88 -17.29 -7.05
N GLY A 173 12.18 -17.87 -8.04
CA GLY A 173 11.11 -18.87 -7.83
C GLY A 173 9.72 -18.22 -7.72
N LEU A 174 9.67 -16.95 -7.33
CA LEU A 174 8.56 -16.03 -7.54
C LEU A 174 9.08 -14.77 -8.22
N ASP A 175 8.24 -14.16 -9.05
CA ASP A 175 8.55 -12.88 -9.66
C ASP A 175 8.50 -11.79 -8.59
N THR A 176 9.50 -10.93 -8.60
CA THR A 176 9.66 -9.85 -7.64
C THR A 176 9.70 -8.52 -8.37
N ASP A 177 9.19 -7.50 -7.71
CA ASP A 177 9.02 -6.16 -8.23
C ASP A 177 9.26 -5.17 -7.10
N ASN A 178 10.52 -4.80 -6.91
CA ASN A 178 10.93 -4.00 -5.75
C ASN A 178 11.34 -2.61 -6.16
N TYR A 179 10.88 -1.66 -5.36
CA TYR A 179 11.34 -0.30 -5.40
C TYR A 179 12.65 -0.23 -4.62
N LEU A 180 13.62 0.53 -5.15
CA LEU A 180 14.96 0.58 -4.60
C LEU A 180 15.17 1.87 -3.81
N ILE A 181 15.52 2.93 -4.54
CA ILE A 181 15.97 4.19 -3.97
C ILE A 181 15.70 5.35 -4.94
N ALA A 182 15.62 6.56 -4.41
CA ALA A 182 15.67 7.80 -5.17
C ALA A 182 17.01 8.49 -4.95
N ILE A 183 17.67 8.94 -6.01
CA ILE A 183 18.93 9.67 -5.95
C ILE A 183 18.67 11.13 -6.31
N ASP A 184 19.05 12.05 -5.44
CA ASP A 184 19.07 13.48 -5.74
C ASP A 184 20.30 13.83 -6.58
N SER A 185 20.05 14.36 -7.77
CA SER A 185 21.01 14.71 -8.80
C SER A 185 22.00 15.78 -8.41
N TYR A 186 21.74 16.53 -7.33
CA TYR A 186 22.49 17.69 -6.89
C TYR A 186 23.11 17.41 -5.51
N SER A 187 22.34 17.01 -4.49
CA SER A 187 22.92 16.74 -3.16
C SER A 187 23.65 15.39 -3.07
N LYS A 188 23.30 14.46 -3.97
CA LYS A 188 23.78 13.07 -4.05
C LYS A 188 23.32 12.18 -2.92
N LEU A 189 22.42 12.71 -2.10
CA LEU A 189 21.74 11.96 -1.06
C LEU A 189 20.77 10.98 -1.70
N VAL A 190 20.66 9.83 -1.05
CA VAL A 190 19.82 8.73 -1.46
C VAL A 190 18.67 8.60 -0.47
N PHE A 191 17.45 8.48 -0.97
CA PHE A 191 16.23 8.44 -0.17
C PHE A 191 15.45 7.15 -0.43
N ALA A 192 14.81 6.62 0.60
CA ALA A 192 13.70 5.70 0.41
C ALA A 192 12.51 6.50 -0.11
N PHE A 193 11.84 6.02 -1.16
CA PHE A 193 10.66 6.68 -1.74
C PHE A 193 9.44 5.77 -1.84
N ALA A 194 9.62 4.49 -1.53
CA ALA A 194 8.56 3.51 -1.48
C ALA A 194 8.79 2.55 -0.32
N ILE A 195 7.70 2.04 0.23
CA ILE A 195 7.67 1.11 1.37
C ILE A 195 6.80 -0.11 1.03
N PRO A 196 7.07 -1.30 1.60
CA PRO A 196 6.19 -2.45 1.44
C PRO A 196 4.82 -2.17 2.05
N VAL A 197 3.76 -2.34 1.25
CA VAL A 197 2.36 -2.27 1.72
C VAL A 197 1.71 -3.64 1.81
N ARG A 198 2.42 -4.68 1.34
CA ARG A 198 2.00 -6.07 1.51
C ARG A 198 3.18 -7.02 1.51
N TRP A 199 3.14 -7.98 2.40
CA TRP A 199 4.09 -9.07 2.58
C TRP A 199 3.44 -10.42 2.38
N LYS A 200 4.27 -11.39 1.99
CA LYS A 200 3.94 -12.81 1.97
C LYS A 200 5.07 -13.62 2.54
N THR A 201 4.74 -14.67 3.28
CA THR A 201 5.73 -15.65 3.76
C THR A 201 5.94 -16.74 2.70
N ILE A 202 7.19 -16.90 2.24
CA ILE A 202 7.61 -17.94 1.29
C ILE A 202 8.61 -18.84 2.01
N VAL A 203 8.22 -20.10 2.29
CA VAL A 203 9.07 -21.08 2.99
C VAL A 203 9.63 -20.52 4.33
N GLY A 204 8.79 -19.77 5.06
CA GLY A 204 9.17 -19.16 6.35
C GLY A 204 9.93 -17.83 6.26
N ILE A 205 10.23 -17.35 5.05
CA ILE A 205 10.93 -16.08 4.84
C ILE A 205 9.93 -15.01 4.37
N PRO A 206 9.85 -13.84 5.03
CA PRO A 206 9.00 -12.76 4.56
C PRO A 206 9.56 -12.16 3.26
N ALA A 207 8.71 -11.92 2.28
CA ALA A 207 9.04 -11.22 1.04
C ALA A 207 8.00 -10.13 0.75
N PRO A 208 8.44 -8.92 0.38
CA PRO A 208 7.53 -7.85 0.00
C PRO A 208 6.90 -8.21 -1.35
N MET A 209 5.58 -8.07 -1.42
CA MET A 209 4.78 -8.37 -2.59
C MET A 209 4.29 -7.11 -3.30
N GLU A 210 4.02 -6.06 -2.53
CA GLU A 210 3.53 -4.79 -3.05
C GLU A 210 4.20 -3.64 -2.33
N TRP A 211 4.36 -2.54 -3.07
CA TRP A 211 5.04 -1.34 -2.63
C TRP A 211 4.13 -0.13 -2.83
N GLY A 212 4.10 0.75 -1.83
CA GLY A 212 3.38 2.02 -1.84
C GLY A 212 4.34 3.18 -1.61
N ALA A 213 3.83 4.39 -1.75
CA ALA A 213 4.60 5.62 -1.58
C ALA A 213 4.97 5.85 -0.11
N VAL A 214 6.12 6.46 0.18
CA VAL A 214 6.50 6.88 1.55
C VAL A 214 5.49 7.87 2.14
N GLU A 215 4.87 8.66 1.27
CA GLU A 215 3.84 9.65 1.60
C GLU A 215 2.61 9.05 2.30
N LEU A 216 2.44 7.72 2.28
CA LEU A 216 1.42 7.01 3.07
C LEU A 216 1.65 7.11 4.59
N GLY A 217 2.89 7.27 5.03
CA GLY A 217 3.23 7.41 6.45
C GLY A 217 3.15 6.12 7.28
N TRP A 218 2.93 4.97 6.63
CA TRP A 218 2.91 3.65 7.26
C TRP A 218 3.48 2.59 6.31
N GLU A 219 4.01 1.50 6.87
CA GLU A 219 4.39 0.30 6.12
C GLU A 219 3.66 -0.94 6.66
N ALA A 220 3.57 -1.99 5.86
CA ALA A 220 3.02 -3.27 6.32
C ALA A 220 4.05 -4.04 7.13
N SER A 221 3.63 -4.62 8.26
CA SER A 221 4.49 -5.47 9.08
C SER A 221 4.79 -6.81 8.39
N ALA A 222 6.05 -7.20 8.42
CA ALA A 222 6.54 -8.51 7.97
C ALA A 222 6.50 -9.58 9.08
N ASP A 223 6.20 -9.20 10.33
CA ASP A 223 6.17 -10.13 11.46
C ASP A 223 5.01 -11.12 11.29
N SER A 224 5.27 -12.41 11.46
CA SER A 224 4.26 -13.47 11.33
C SER A 224 3.01 -13.29 12.20
N SER A 225 3.13 -12.64 13.36
CA SER A 225 2.03 -12.40 14.31
C SER A 225 1.16 -11.20 13.94
N THR A 226 1.72 -10.24 13.21
CA THR A 226 1.04 -9.01 12.78
C THR A 226 1.17 -8.82 11.27
N LEU A 227 1.24 -9.91 10.51
CA LEU A 227 1.56 -9.87 9.08
C LEU A 227 0.54 -8.98 8.35
N ASN A 228 1.04 -8.00 7.61
CA ASN A 228 0.25 -6.98 6.90
C ASN A 228 -0.53 -5.98 7.77
N SER A 229 -0.37 -6.00 9.10
CA SER A 229 -0.82 -4.89 9.94
C SER A 229 -0.01 -3.63 9.64
N GLN A 230 -0.66 -2.47 9.69
CA GLN A 230 0.01 -1.19 9.44
C GLN A 230 0.89 -0.78 10.62
N VAL A 231 2.13 -0.40 10.32
CA VAL A 231 3.10 0.18 11.26
C VAL A 231 3.36 1.62 10.83
N LYS A 232 2.91 2.58 11.63
CA LYS A 232 3.05 4.01 11.33
C LYS A 232 4.48 4.47 11.59
N PHE A 233 5.04 5.22 10.65
CA PHE A 233 6.32 5.91 10.78
C PHE A 233 6.21 7.42 10.52
N ALA A 234 5.04 7.90 10.09
CA ALA A 234 4.80 9.31 9.84
C ALA A 234 5.25 10.18 11.02
N VAL A 235 5.98 11.25 10.69
CA VAL A 235 6.44 12.25 11.67
C VAL A 235 5.72 13.56 11.37
N ASP A 236 5.24 14.22 12.42
CA ASP A 236 4.53 15.50 12.30
C ASP A 236 5.36 16.53 11.52
N GLY A 237 4.75 17.08 10.48
CA GLY A 237 5.36 18.06 9.58
C GLY A 237 6.08 17.47 8.38
N PHE A 238 6.34 16.16 8.34
CA PHE A 238 6.95 15.47 7.21
C PHE A 238 5.88 14.88 6.31
N THR A 239 5.99 15.16 5.01
CA THR A 239 5.04 14.75 3.98
C THR A 239 5.75 13.97 2.88
N TYR A 240 6.87 14.49 2.35
CA TYR A 240 7.53 13.91 1.18
C TYR A 240 8.70 13.02 1.53
N PHE A 241 8.96 12.03 0.67
CA PHE A 241 10.06 11.10 0.84
C PHE A 241 11.44 11.78 1.05
N TYR A 242 11.67 12.91 0.39
CA TYR A 242 12.95 13.63 0.47
C TYR A 242 13.11 14.45 1.76
N GLU A 243 12.07 14.59 2.58
CA GLU A 243 12.13 15.34 3.85
C GLU A 243 12.70 14.49 4.99
N TYR A 244 12.52 13.17 4.93
CA TYR A 244 13.07 12.21 5.88
C TYR A 244 14.60 12.07 5.76
N ASP A 245 15.24 11.47 6.77
CA ASP A 245 16.69 11.27 6.77
C ASP A 245 17.12 10.39 5.57
N PRO A 246 18.16 10.79 4.81
CA PRO A 246 18.68 10.00 3.70
C PRO A 246 19.13 8.60 4.14
N VAL A 247 18.82 7.59 3.33
CA VAL A 247 19.30 6.21 3.52
C VAL A 247 20.74 6.04 3.09
N GLY A 248 21.28 6.97 2.30
CA GLY A 248 22.64 6.86 1.79
C GLY A 248 23.14 8.07 1.02
N ILE A 249 24.27 7.89 0.35
CA ILE A 249 24.93 8.90 -0.48
C ILE A 249 25.74 8.28 -1.62
N VAL A 250 25.76 8.94 -2.78
CA VAL A 250 26.55 8.54 -3.95
C VAL A 250 27.96 9.14 -3.90
N HIS A 251 28.97 8.29 -4.12
CA HIS A 251 30.38 8.65 -4.26
C HIS A 251 30.73 8.96 -5.72
N SER A 252 31.80 9.72 -5.93
CA SER A 252 32.24 10.12 -7.28
C SER A 252 32.72 8.96 -8.17
N ASP A 253 32.94 7.78 -7.60
CA ASP A 253 33.33 6.56 -8.31
C ASP A 253 32.12 5.68 -8.71
N GLY A 254 30.90 6.11 -8.38
CA GLY A 254 29.66 5.36 -8.61
C GLY A 254 29.24 4.44 -7.47
N THR A 255 30.04 4.32 -6.40
CA THR A 255 29.63 3.57 -5.20
C THR A 255 28.47 4.29 -4.50
N ILE A 256 27.48 3.53 -4.05
CA ILE A 256 26.39 4.05 -3.21
C ILE A 256 26.59 3.53 -1.79
N GLU A 257 26.93 4.45 -0.89
CA GLU A 257 27.02 4.15 0.54
C GLU A 257 25.61 4.18 1.14
N ILE A 258 25.15 3.04 1.67
CA ILE A 258 23.93 2.97 2.48
C ILE A 258 24.32 3.04 3.95
N TYR A 259 23.71 3.96 4.69
CA TYR A 259 24.06 4.18 6.09
C TYR A 259 23.66 2.97 6.96
N PRO A 260 24.44 2.66 8.02
CA PRO A 260 24.23 1.47 8.84
C PRO A 260 22.84 1.35 9.49
N TRP A 261 22.19 2.49 9.78
CA TRP A 261 20.85 2.47 10.37
C TRP A 261 19.83 1.79 9.43
N CYS A 262 19.94 2.06 8.11
CA CYS A 262 19.00 1.55 7.11
C CYS A 262 19.21 0.04 6.90
N THR A 263 20.45 -0.40 6.73
CA THR A 263 20.75 -1.83 6.60
C THR A 263 20.39 -2.60 7.86
N SER A 264 20.56 -2.00 9.06
CA SER A 264 20.17 -2.63 10.32
C SER A 264 18.66 -2.77 10.47
N ALA A 265 17.88 -1.75 10.09
CA ALA A 265 16.41 -1.79 10.14
C ALA A 265 15.85 -2.88 9.21
N ILE A 266 16.36 -2.99 7.99
CA ILE A 266 15.97 -4.05 7.06
C ILE A 266 16.38 -5.43 7.61
N ALA A 267 17.64 -5.58 8.03
CA ALA A 267 18.20 -6.87 8.43
C ALA A 267 17.63 -7.42 9.75
N ASN A 268 17.21 -6.55 10.67
CA ASN A 268 16.75 -6.97 12.00
C ASN A 268 15.23 -6.90 12.13
N ASP A 269 14.59 -5.94 11.47
CA ASP A 269 13.17 -5.61 11.67
C ASP A 269 12.33 -5.78 10.39
N ASN A 270 12.94 -6.08 9.24
CA ASN A 270 12.32 -6.02 7.91
C ASN A 270 11.62 -4.68 7.63
N SER A 271 12.12 -3.60 8.22
CA SER A 271 11.56 -2.26 8.07
C SER A 271 12.26 -1.50 6.95
N TYR A 272 11.46 -0.98 6.02
CA TYR A 272 11.90 -0.15 4.90
C TYR A 272 11.46 1.30 5.08
N ALA A 273 10.71 1.58 6.16
CA ALA A 273 10.29 2.90 6.55
C ALA A 273 11.49 3.85 6.63
N PRO A 274 11.38 5.06 6.06
CA PRO A 274 12.34 6.11 6.34
C PRO A 274 12.21 6.55 7.81
N ILE A 275 13.26 7.18 8.32
CA ILE A 275 13.29 7.66 9.71
C ILE A 275 13.51 9.17 9.76
N VAL A 276 13.20 9.73 10.92
CA VAL A 276 13.76 11.00 11.37
C VAL A 276 14.39 10.71 12.72
N GLU A 277 15.71 10.78 12.82
CA GLU A 277 16.40 10.55 14.09
C GLU A 277 15.88 11.54 15.16
N GLY A 278 15.41 11.00 16.27
CA GLY A 278 14.75 11.77 17.34
C GLY A 278 13.25 12.02 17.13
N GLY A 279 12.67 11.58 16.00
CA GLY A 279 11.23 11.57 15.74
C GLY A 279 10.59 12.96 15.64
N LYS A 280 11.36 13.99 15.28
CA LYS A 280 10.91 15.38 15.19
C LYS A 280 11.80 16.21 14.27
N ILE A 281 11.29 17.37 13.87
CA ILE A 281 12.09 18.38 13.16
C ILE A 281 13.22 18.87 14.07
N ASP A 282 14.46 18.71 13.60
CA ASP A 282 15.65 19.23 14.25
C ASP A 282 16.66 19.70 13.19
N LEU A 283 16.55 20.97 12.82
CA LEU A 283 17.40 21.62 11.82
C LEU A 283 18.84 21.84 12.29
N SER A 284 19.13 21.62 13.59
CA SER A 284 20.48 21.73 14.16
C SER A 284 21.36 20.53 13.84
N ARG A 285 20.76 19.39 13.47
CA ARG A 285 21.48 18.22 12.96
C ARG A 285 22.25 18.57 11.70
N ASN A 286 23.44 17.98 11.56
CA ASN A 286 24.21 18.08 10.33
C ASN A 286 23.47 17.38 9.18
N ILE A 287 23.60 17.94 7.98
CA ILE A 287 23.15 17.27 6.76
C ILE A 287 24.01 16.02 6.55
N ALA A 288 23.38 14.93 6.11
CA ALA A 288 24.08 13.67 5.84
C ALA A 288 25.29 13.84 4.91
N ALA A 289 26.36 13.09 5.17
CA ALA A 289 27.64 13.20 4.49
C ALA A 289 28.34 11.84 4.41
N TYR A 290 29.42 11.75 3.63
CA TYR A 290 30.22 10.53 3.51
C TYR A 290 30.63 9.99 4.88
N GLY A 291 30.31 8.71 5.14
CA GLY A 291 30.57 8.03 6.41
C GLY A 291 29.71 8.49 7.60
N THR A 292 28.84 9.49 7.44
CA THR A 292 28.11 10.12 8.55
C THR A 292 26.63 10.31 8.21
N PRO A 293 25.72 9.53 8.82
CA PRO A 293 24.29 9.78 8.67
C PRO A 293 23.92 11.15 9.25
N GLY A 294 22.82 11.72 8.79
CA GLY A 294 22.36 13.03 9.21
C GLY A 294 21.00 13.36 8.61
N ARG A 295 20.56 14.60 8.77
CA ARG A 295 19.26 15.01 8.25
C ARG A 295 19.26 15.25 6.75
N SER A 296 18.06 15.25 6.18
CA SER A 296 17.85 15.81 4.86
C SER A 296 18.08 17.33 4.85
N PRO A 297 18.66 17.90 3.78
CA PRO A 297 18.63 19.34 3.54
C PRO A 297 17.21 19.88 3.34
N TYR A 298 16.25 19.01 2.99
CA TYR A 298 14.85 19.35 2.74
C TYR A 298 13.94 19.13 3.94
N MET A 299 14.50 18.80 5.11
CA MET A 299 13.72 18.69 6.34
C MET A 299 12.84 19.94 6.54
N PRO A 300 11.55 19.80 6.91
CA PRO A 300 10.62 20.92 6.89
C PRO A 300 11.09 22.06 7.79
N ILE A 301 11.15 23.27 7.20
CA ILE A 301 11.55 24.49 7.92
C ILE A 301 10.35 25.19 8.54
N LYS A 302 9.18 25.06 7.89
CA LYS A 302 7.88 25.51 8.40
C LYS A 302 6.90 24.36 8.26
N VAL A 303 6.11 24.15 9.30
CA VAL A 303 5.00 23.20 9.29
C VAL A 303 3.72 24.01 9.29
N ILE A 304 2.81 23.73 8.35
CA ILE A 304 1.42 24.15 8.55
C ILE A 304 0.87 23.25 9.64
N GLU A 305 0.51 23.83 10.79
CA GLU A 305 -0.28 23.09 11.77
C GLU A 305 -1.63 22.73 11.11
N LYS A 306 -1.76 21.47 10.72
CA LYS A 306 -3.04 20.90 10.30
C LYS A 306 -3.79 20.45 11.54
N ASN A 307 -5.10 20.68 11.54
CA ASN A 307 -5.99 20.05 12.50
C ASN A 307 -5.99 18.53 12.26
N LYS A 308 -6.23 17.77 13.32
CA LYS A 308 -6.18 16.30 13.28
C LYS A 308 -7.45 15.69 13.84
N ILE A 309 -7.95 14.70 13.13
CA ILE A 309 -8.99 13.77 13.58
C ILE A 309 -8.41 12.37 13.53
N ALA A 310 -8.56 11.60 14.61
CA ALA A 310 -8.20 10.19 14.65
C ALA A 310 -9.48 9.36 14.80
N LEU A 311 -9.90 8.69 13.74
CA LEU A 311 -11.03 7.78 13.75
C LEU A 311 -10.51 6.34 13.84
N GLN A 312 -11.07 5.54 14.74
CA GLN A 312 -10.63 4.17 14.96
C GLN A 312 -11.72 3.16 14.62
N VAL A 313 -11.35 2.12 13.88
CA VAL A 313 -12.13 0.88 13.79
C VAL A 313 -11.56 -0.05 14.86
N GLN A 314 -12.24 -0.14 16.00
CA GLN A 314 -11.82 -0.94 17.16
C GLN A 314 -12.03 -2.44 16.90
N ASN A 315 -13.11 -2.77 16.19
CA ASN A 315 -13.46 -4.13 15.83
C ASN A 315 -14.28 -4.10 14.53
N LEU A 316 -14.13 -5.15 13.74
CA LEU A 316 -14.93 -5.38 12.54
C LEU A 316 -15.33 -6.85 12.50
N GLU A 317 -16.62 -7.12 12.38
CA GLU A 317 -17.17 -8.47 12.50
C GLU A 317 -18.13 -8.81 11.37
N ILE A 318 -18.17 -10.09 11.00
CA ILE A 318 -19.18 -10.67 10.11
C ILE A 318 -20.03 -11.64 10.93
N GLU A 319 -21.32 -11.36 11.01
CA GLU A 319 -22.34 -12.27 11.52
C GLU A 319 -23.05 -12.94 10.34
N ASN A 320 -23.06 -14.28 10.32
CA ASN A 320 -23.81 -15.03 9.33
C ASN A 320 -25.23 -15.29 9.85
N ILE A 321 -26.24 -14.61 9.29
CA ILE A 321 -27.64 -14.76 9.71
C ILE A 321 -28.26 -16.00 9.07
N SER A 322 -28.09 -16.19 7.76
CA SER A 322 -28.71 -17.31 7.04
C SER A 322 -27.96 -17.78 5.78
N ALA A 323 -26.76 -17.26 5.50
CA ALA A 323 -25.98 -17.63 4.32
C ALA A 323 -25.48 -19.08 4.39
N LYS A 324 -25.65 -19.81 3.28
CA LYS A 324 -25.26 -21.22 3.14
C LYS A 324 -24.43 -21.43 1.88
N SER A 325 -23.23 -22.00 2.04
CA SER A 325 -22.47 -22.51 0.88
C SER A 325 -23.10 -23.81 0.36
N PHE A 326 -23.28 -23.93 -0.95
CA PHE A 326 -23.65 -25.18 -1.58
C PHE A 326 -22.42 -26.10 -1.69
N ASN A 327 -22.61 -27.39 -1.47
CA ASN A 327 -21.56 -28.40 -1.53
C ASN A 327 -21.84 -29.35 -2.70
N ASP A 328 -21.23 -29.07 -3.84
CA ASP A 328 -21.14 -29.94 -5.02
C ASP A 328 -20.21 -31.11 -4.68
N ARG A 329 -20.81 -32.24 -4.29
CA ARG A 329 -20.06 -33.40 -3.81
C ARG A 329 -19.64 -34.26 -4.99
N THR A 330 -18.36 -34.60 -5.04
CA THR A 330 -17.85 -35.61 -5.97
C THR A 330 -18.38 -37.02 -5.68
N ILE A 331 -18.80 -37.28 -4.44
CA ILE A 331 -19.40 -38.55 -3.99
C ILE A 331 -20.53 -38.24 -3.00
N GLY A 332 -21.74 -38.74 -3.27
CA GLY A 332 -22.93 -38.55 -2.44
C GLY A 332 -23.91 -37.55 -3.04
N SER A 333 -24.90 -37.13 -2.26
CA SER A 333 -25.84 -36.09 -2.65
C SER A 333 -25.30 -34.72 -2.28
N ASP A 334 -25.48 -33.75 -3.16
CA ASP A 334 -25.20 -32.35 -2.88
C ASP A 334 -26.06 -31.85 -1.72
N GLU A 335 -25.56 -30.85 -1.01
CA GLU A 335 -26.22 -30.30 0.17
C GLU A 335 -25.89 -28.83 0.35
N TYR A 336 -26.73 -28.13 1.10
CA TYR A 336 -26.38 -26.83 1.66
C TYR A 336 -25.73 -27.00 3.03
N LEU A 337 -24.63 -26.29 3.23
CA LEU A 337 -23.87 -26.29 4.48
C LEU A 337 -24.49 -25.28 5.45
N ASN A 338 -24.52 -25.59 6.75
CA ASN A 338 -24.96 -24.66 7.81
C ASN A 338 -23.92 -23.57 8.13
N TYR A 339 -23.12 -23.21 7.13
CA TYR A 339 -22.08 -22.20 7.20
C TYR A 339 -21.79 -21.69 5.78
N ALA A 340 -21.15 -20.54 5.73
CA ALA A 340 -20.67 -19.93 4.50
C ALA A 340 -19.15 -19.71 4.53
N GLY A 341 -18.51 -19.78 3.38
CA GLY A 341 -17.10 -19.46 3.18
C GLY A 341 -16.93 -18.14 2.43
N PHE A 342 -16.27 -17.17 3.06
CA PHE A 342 -16.10 -15.82 2.52
C PHE A 342 -14.64 -15.46 2.20
N SER A 343 -14.47 -14.67 1.14
CA SER A 343 -13.35 -13.74 1.00
C SER A 343 -13.87 -12.32 1.20
N TYR A 344 -13.01 -11.41 1.67
CA TYR A 344 -13.39 -10.03 1.91
C TYR A 344 -12.22 -9.07 1.72
N ASP A 345 -12.53 -7.84 1.37
CA ASP A 345 -11.66 -6.67 1.50
C ASP A 345 -12.51 -5.53 2.04
N MET A 346 -12.12 -5.01 3.21
CA MET A 346 -12.84 -3.99 3.95
C MET A 346 -12.03 -2.70 3.89
N ARG A 347 -12.63 -1.63 3.43
CA ARG A 347 -11.97 -0.35 3.20
C ARG A 347 -12.67 0.79 3.93
N ILE A 348 -11.92 1.84 4.19
CA ILE A 348 -12.40 3.12 4.68
C ILE A 348 -11.76 4.23 3.86
N ALA A 349 -12.56 5.19 3.40
CA ALA A 349 -12.05 6.39 2.78
C ALA A 349 -12.30 7.62 3.64
N ASN A 350 -11.38 8.59 3.59
CA ASN A 350 -11.65 9.96 3.99
C ASN A 350 -11.77 10.83 2.74
N ILE A 351 -12.71 11.77 2.77
CA ILE A 351 -12.97 12.73 1.71
C ILE A 351 -12.82 14.12 2.32
N ILE A 352 -11.91 14.94 1.78
CA ILE A 352 -11.71 16.34 2.19
C ILE A 352 -11.73 17.20 0.94
N SER A 353 -12.66 18.15 0.86
CA SER A 353 -12.76 19.07 -0.29
C SER A 353 -12.71 18.32 -1.63
N ASP A 354 -13.55 17.28 -1.73
CA ASP A 354 -13.69 16.36 -2.88
C ASP A 354 -12.46 15.46 -3.19
N THR A 355 -11.42 15.52 -2.36
CA THR A 355 -10.26 14.61 -2.42
C THR A 355 -10.53 13.37 -1.59
N GLU A 356 -10.65 12.21 -2.24
CA GLU A 356 -10.84 10.91 -1.57
C GLU A 356 -9.51 10.17 -1.41
N THR A 357 -9.25 9.67 -0.20
CA THR A 357 -8.14 8.77 0.13
C THR A 357 -8.68 7.48 0.70
N VAL A 358 -8.50 6.37 0.00
CA VAL A 358 -9.03 5.05 0.37
C VAL A 358 -7.95 4.21 1.04
N ASN A 359 -8.29 3.54 2.13
CA ASN A 359 -7.40 2.66 2.87
C ASN A 359 -8.06 1.30 3.14
N THR A 360 -7.33 0.21 2.94
CA THR A 360 -7.76 -1.12 3.37
C THR A 360 -7.58 -1.26 4.88
N ILE A 361 -8.68 -1.58 5.58
CA ILE A 361 -8.70 -1.90 7.01
C ILE A 361 -8.20 -3.33 7.21
N VAL A 362 -8.81 -4.28 6.49
CA VAL A 362 -8.49 -5.70 6.58
C VAL A 362 -8.99 -6.46 5.37
N SER A 363 -8.24 -7.45 4.93
CA SER A 363 -8.61 -8.29 3.80
C SER A 363 -8.27 -9.76 4.02
N LYS A 364 -9.00 -10.61 3.30
CA LYS A 364 -8.74 -12.03 3.15
C LYS A 364 -9.10 -12.42 1.72
N ASP A 365 -8.06 -12.55 0.89
CA ASP A 365 -8.19 -12.93 -0.51
C ASP A 365 -8.80 -14.33 -0.70
N LYS A 366 -9.40 -14.52 -1.88
CA LYS A 366 -9.81 -15.84 -2.37
C LYS A 366 -8.57 -16.76 -2.49
N PRO A 367 -8.52 -17.89 -1.76
CA PRO A 367 -7.44 -18.86 -1.94
C PRO A 367 -7.60 -19.60 -3.28
N SER A 368 -6.49 -20.09 -3.84
CA SER A 368 -6.49 -20.70 -5.17
C SER A 368 -7.09 -22.10 -5.23
N LEU A 369 -7.17 -22.81 -4.10
CA LEU A 369 -7.44 -24.25 -4.10
C LEU A 369 -8.49 -24.65 -3.06
N PHE A 370 -8.18 -24.54 -1.76
CA PHE A 370 -8.97 -25.19 -0.71
C PHE A 370 -10.07 -24.29 -0.14
N PHE A 371 -11.28 -24.83 -0.03
CA PHE A 371 -12.42 -24.13 0.56
C PHE A 371 -12.17 -23.74 2.02
N ASP A 372 -11.54 -24.62 2.79
CA ASP A 372 -11.31 -24.42 4.23
C ASP A 372 -10.30 -23.29 4.54
N SER A 373 -9.63 -22.75 3.51
CA SER A 373 -8.78 -21.56 3.63
C SER A 373 -9.57 -20.25 3.69
N LEU A 374 -10.86 -20.23 3.32
CA LEU A 374 -11.75 -19.06 3.39
C LEU A 374 -12.08 -18.68 4.85
N LEU A 375 -12.70 -17.52 5.07
CA LEU A 375 -13.36 -17.25 6.35
C LEU A 375 -14.65 -18.07 6.40
N LYS A 376 -14.62 -19.16 7.16
CA LYS A 376 -15.81 -19.95 7.46
C LYS A 376 -16.59 -19.32 8.61
N VAL A 377 -17.88 -19.03 8.43
CA VAL A 377 -18.79 -18.53 9.48
C VAL A 377 -20.07 -19.36 9.51
N ASN A 378 -20.38 -19.99 10.64
CA ASN A 378 -21.59 -20.79 10.82
C ASN A 378 -22.83 -19.90 10.94
N ILE A 379 -24.00 -20.42 10.60
CA ILE A 379 -25.27 -19.70 10.82
C ILE A 379 -25.43 -19.37 12.32
N GLY A 380 -25.75 -18.12 12.63
CA GLY A 380 -25.85 -17.56 13.97
C GLY A 380 -24.51 -17.24 14.63
N GLU A 381 -23.38 -17.44 13.94
CA GLU A 381 -22.04 -17.10 14.44
C GLU A 381 -21.64 -15.70 14.01
N THR A 382 -21.00 -14.98 14.93
CA THR A 382 -20.30 -13.72 14.67
C THR A 382 -18.79 -13.95 14.78
N LYS A 383 -18.03 -13.55 13.77
CA LYS A 383 -16.56 -13.60 13.80
C LYS A 383 -15.95 -12.22 13.62
N SER A 384 -15.05 -11.86 14.52
CA SER A 384 -14.13 -10.75 14.28
C SER A 384 -13.18 -11.09 13.14
N ILE A 385 -13.07 -10.16 12.21
CA ILE A 385 -12.18 -10.22 11.05
C ILE A 385 -11.03 -9.24 11.15
N LEU A 386 -10.98 -8.45 12.23
CA LEU A 386 -9.93 -7.47 12.50
C LEU A 386 -8.98 -8.01 13.58
N SER A 387 -7.67 -8.01 13.31
CA SER A 387 -6.64 -8.50 14.25
C SER A 387 -6.15 -7.43 15.21
N SER A 388 -6.24 -6.16 14.84
CA SER A 388 -5.76 -5.01 15.62
C SER A 388 -6.58 -3.75 15.29
N ILE A 389 -6.68 -2.83 16.23
CA ILE A 389 -7.34 -1.53 16.04
C ILE A 389 -6.74 -0.84 14.81
N TYR A 390 -7.60 -0.45 13.87
CA TYR A 390 -7.22 0.36 12.72
C TYR A 390 -7.47 1.84 13.03
N THR A 391 -6.50 2.71 12.78
CA THR A 391 -6.65 4.17 13.02
C THR A 391 -6.47 4.95 11.73
N LEU A 392 -7.54 5.59 11.28
CA LEU A 392 -7.55 6.58 10.21
C LEU A 392 -7.20 7.97 10.78
N ASP A 393 -6.04 8.50 10.41
CA ASP A 393 -5.65 9.87 10.75
C ASP A 393 -6.02 10.81 9.60
N ILE A 394 -6.88 11.78 9.89
CA ILE A 394 -7.33 12.80 8.94
C ILE A 394 -6.68 14.12 9.34
N GLN A 395 -5.88 14.69 8.43
CA GLN A 395 -5.27 16.01 8.59
C GLN A 395 -5.96 17.02 7.68
N TYR A 396 -6.32 18.19 8.21
CA TYR A 396 -7.08 19.20 7.44
C TYR A 396 -6.78 20.64 7.87
N GLU A 397 -7.00 21.61 6.99
CA GLU A 397 -6.96 23.05 7.29
C GLU A 397 -8.35 23.56 7.70
N ASP A 398 -8.42 24.66 8.46
CA ASP A 398 -9.69 25.23 8.93
C ASP A 398 -10.71 25.49 7.82
N LYS A 399 -10.24 25.88 6.62
CA LYS A 399 -11.09 26.11 5.45
C LYS A 399 -11.82 24.85 4.98
N ASP A 400 -11.23 23.67 5.22
CA ASP A 400 -11.72 22.37 4.79
C ASP A 400 -12.54 21.66 5.88
N LYS A 401 -12.63 22.25 7.09
CA LYS A 401 -13.30 21.61 8.25
C LYS A 401 -14.73 21.14 7.97
N ASN A 402 -15.45 21.82 7.07
CA ASN A 402 -16.85 21.52 6.74
C ASN A 402 -17.02 20.62 5.50
N SER A 403 -15.92 20.19 4.85
CA SER A 403 -15.95 19.28 3.70
C SER A 403 -15.56 17.85 4.06
N ILE A 404 -15.18 17.60 5.32
CA ILE A 404 -14.71 16.28 5.78
C ILE A 404 -15.86 15.28 5.80
N SER A 405 -15.67 14.16 5.11
CA SER A 405 -16.54 12.99 5.14
C SER A 405 -15.70 11.71 5.22
N ILE A 406 -16.32 10.61 5.62
CA ILE A 406 -15.74 9.28 5.56
C ILE A 406 -16.72 8.33 4.88
N SER A 407 -16.21 7.30 4.21
CA SER A 407 -17.01 6.22 3.65
C SER A 407 -16.47 4.88 4.11
N LEU A 408 -17.37 3.94 4.38
CA LEU A 408 -17.05 2.52 4.58
C LEU A 408 -17.55 1.75 3.38
N ASP A 409 -16.65 1.06 2.71
CA ASP A 409 -16.95 0.26 1.54
C ASP A 409 -16.26 -1.09 1.63
N SER A 410 -16.77 -2.08 0.90
CA SER A 410 -16.24 -3.44 0.99
C SER A 410 -16.52 -4.27 -0.24
N LYS A 411 -15.65 -5.23 -0.47
CA LYS A 411 -15.84 -6.31 -1.43
C LYS A 411 -15.98 -7.61 -0.67
N ILE A 412 -17.11 -8.29 -0.82
CA ILE A 412 -17.37 -9.56 -0.14
C ILE A 412 -17.91 -10.56 -1.16
N SER A 413 -17.19 -11.68 -1.28
CA SER A 413 -17.62 -12.83 -2.08
C SER A 413 -17.86 -14.02 -1.18
N MET A 414 -18.96 -14.74 -1.43
CA MET A 414 -19.19 -16.07 -0.89
C MET A 414 -18.84 -17.11 -1.93
N TYR A 415 -18.39 -18.27 -1.48
CA TYR A 415 -18.08 -19.40 -2.34
C TYR A 415 -18.88 -20.63 -1.97
N ASP A 416 -19.14 -21.44 -2.99
CA ASP A 416 -19.56 -22.82 -2.85
C ASP A 416 -18.35 -23.75 -2.70
N LYS A 417 -18.61 -24.94 -2.20
CA LYS A 417 -17.64 -26.01 -2.05
C LYS A 417 -17.82 -27.01 -3.19
N LYS A 418 -16.71 -27.37 -3.85
CA LYS A 418 -16.66 -28.45 -4.85
C LYS A 418 -15.69 -29.52 -4.38
N GLY A 419 -16.20 -30.58 -3.77
CA GLY A 419 -15.35 -31.57 -3.07
C GLY A 419 -14.51 -30.91 -1.97
N ILE A 420 -13.18 -30.83 -2.13
CA ILE A 420 -12.29 -30.10 -1.18
C ILE A 420 -11.92 -28.69 -1.66
N SER A 421 -12.28 -28.34 -2.90
CA SER A 421 -11.88 -27.09 -3.53
C SER A 421 -12.98 -26.02 -3.50
N ILE A 422 -12.60 -24.80 -3.86
CA ILE A 422 -13.54 -23.69 -4.09
C ILE A 422 -14.33 -23.94 -5.39
N GLY A 423 -15.65 -23.78 -5.30
CA GLY A 423 -16.61 -23.87 -6.39
C GLY A 423 -17.04 -22.50 -6.91
N THR A 424 -18.33 -22.37 -7.19
CA THR A 424 -18.98 -21.15 -7.69
C THR A 424 -18.78 -19.97 -6.74
N GLU A 425 -18.73 -18.77 -7.30
CA GLU A 425 -18.61 -17.51 -6.58
C GLU A 425 -19.90 -16.70 -6.68
N ALA A 426 -20.34 -16.16 -5.55
CA ALA A 426 -21.40 -15.16 -5.45
C ALA A 426 -20.80 -13.86 -4.91
N ILE A 427 -20.77 -12.82 -5.73
CA ILE A 427 -20.33 -11.48 -5.32
C ILE A 427 -21.51 -10.80 -4.60
N LEU A 428 -21.38 -10.61 -3.29
CA LEU A 428 -22.45 -10.04 -2.47
C LEU A 428 -22.46 -8.53 -2.65
N ILE A 429 -21.30 -7.93 -2.45
CA ILE A 429 -21.05 -6.51 -2.61
C ILE A 429 -19.65 -6.34 -3.20
N ASP A 430 -19.49 -5.27 -3.96
CA ASP A 430 -18.19 -4.88 -4.53
C ASP A 430 -17.90 -3.44 -4.12
N TYR A 431 -16.69 -2.99 -4.41
CA TYR A 431 -16.27 -1.62 -4.13
C TYR A 431 -17.27 -0.59 -4.65
N ASP A 432 -17.47 0.44 -3.84
CA ASP A 432 -18.40 1.56 -4.10
C ASP A 432 -19.85 1.09 -4.35
N SER A 433 -20.16 -0.16 -3.96
CA SER A 433 -21.37 -0.87 -4.37
C SER A 433 -21.80 -1.94 -3.33
N PRO A 434 -22.20 -1.53 -2.10
CA PRO A 434 -22.55 -0.17 -1.69
C PRO A 434 -21.47 0.53 -0.85
N SER A 435 -21.58 1.87 -0.77
CA SER A 435 -20.76 2.72 0.10
C SER A 435 -21.59 3.36 1.20
N ILE A 436 -21.13 3.27 2.46
CA ILE A 436 -21.81 3.78 3.66
C ILE A 436 -21.13 5.06 4.09
N ASN A 437 -21.82 6.20 3.97
CA ASN A 437 -21.20 7.52 4.06
C ASN A 437 -21.56 8.24 5.37
N PHE A 438 -20.58 8.95 5.92
CA PHE A 438 -20.72 9.80 7.09
C PHE A 438 -20.10 11.17 6.80
N THR A 439 -20.69 12.23 7.35
CA THR A 439 -20.14 13.60 7.26
C THR A 439 -19.72 14.07 8.65
N TYR A 440 -18.62 14.81 8.70
CA TYR A 440 -18.17 15.43 9.94
C TYR A 440 -18.92 16.75 10.19
N ASP A 441 -19.59 16.85 11.33
CA ASP A 441 -20.21 18.08 11.83
C ASP A 441 -19.24 18.78 12.78
N SER A 442 -18.67 19.87 12.28
CA SER A 442 -17.68 20.68 12.97
C SER A 442 -18.21 21.46 14.19
N THR A 443 -19.53 21.61 14.31
CA THR A 443 -20.21 22.29 15.43
C THR A 443 -20.49 21.34 16.58
N GLN A 444 -20.76 20.07 16.27
CA GLN A 444 -21.02 19.01 17.24
C GLN A 444 -19.78 18.20 17.59
N ASP A 445 -18.69 18.38 16.84
CA ASP A 445 -17.48 17.56 16.91
C ASP A 445 -17.82 16.07 16.81
N ALA A 446 -18.49 15.71 15.70
CA ALA A 446 -19.10 14.40 15.52
C ALA A 446 -19.17 13.95 14.05
N PHE A 447 -19.04 12.64 13.82
CA PHE A 447 -19.40 12.02 12.54
C PHE A 447 -20.87 11.61 12.54
N ILE A 448 -21.62 12.03 11.53
CA ILE A 448 -23.05 11.79 11.39
C ILE A 448 -23.27 10.93 10.14
N PHE A 449 -24.03 9.84 10.28
CA PHE A 449 -24.44 9.04 9.13
C PHE A 449 -25.24 9.89 8.14
N LYS A 450 -24.87 9.80 6.86
CA LYS A 450 -25.45 10.58 5.78
C LYS A 450 -26.39 9.73 4.93
N ASP A 451 -25.84 8.73 4.24
CA ASP A 451 -26.57 7.90 3.30
C ASP A 451 -25.81 6.60 2.97
N ILE A 452 -26.46 5.74 2.18
CA ILE A 452 -25.83 4.57 1.54
C ILE A 452 -26.02 4.72 0.03
N THR A 453 -24.90 4.77 -0.70
CA THR A 453 -24.87 5.00 -2.14
C THR A 453 -24.26 3.81 -2.89
N GLY A 454 -24.18 3.91 -4.22
CA GLY A 454 -23.60 2.88 -5.07
C GLY A 454 -24.63 1.93 -5.70
N ALA A 455 -24.19 1.18 -6.71
CA ALA A 455 -24.96 0.04 -7.19
C ALA A 455 -25.12 -0.97 -6.03
N ASN A 456 -26.17 -1.79 -6.02
CA ASN A 456 -26.44 -2.73 -4.92
C ASN A 456 -26.74 -2.12 -3.54
N ASN A 457 -26.96 -0.81 -3.40
CA ASN A 457 -27.42 -0.23 -2.13
C ASN A 457 -28.73 -0.86 -1.63
N THR A 458 -29.58 -1.35 -2.54
CA THR A 458 -30.80 -2.09 -2.24
C THR A 458 -30.55 -3.45 -1.58
N LYS A 459 -29.33 -3.99 -1.64
CA LYS A 459 -28.94 -5.20 -0.89
C LYS A 459 -28.75 -4.90 0.60
N ILE A 460 -28.55 -3.64 0.99
CA ILE A 460 -28.57 -3.26 2.41
C ILE A 460 -30.01 -3.09 2.85
N VAL A 461 -30.52 -4.09 3.56
CA VAL A 461 -31.93 -4.16 3.95
C VAL A 461 -32.18 -3.66 5.38
N GLU A 462 -31.14 -3.58 6.20
CA GLU A 462 -31.21 -3.09 7.57
C GLU A 462 -29.88 -2.46 7.98
N TYR A 463 -29.90 -1.38 8.75
CA TYR A 463 -28.69 -0.72 9.26
C TYR A 463 -29.00 0.17 10.47
N THR A 464 -27.95 0.65 11.15
CA THR A 464 -28.08 1.57 12.30
C THR A 464 -28.59 2.95 11.87
N GLN A 465 -29.86 3.25 12.18
CA GLN A 465 -30.49 4.52 11.85
C GLN A 465 -30.02 5.67 12.75
N GLY A 466 -29.88 6.87 12.18
CA GLY A 466 -29.57 8.09 12.93
C GLY A 466 -28.22 8.05 13.67
N PHE A 467 -27.27 7.28 13.16
CA PHE A 467 -25.97 7.11 13.80
C PHE A 467 -25.22 8.45 13.89
N THR A 468 -24.69 8.74 15.09
CA THR A 468 -23.85 9.91 15.37
C THR A 468 -22.76 9.48 16.35
N LEU A 469 -21.50 9.70 15.99
CA LEU A 469 -20.31 9.37 16.77
C LEU A 469 -19.60 10.66 17.16
N LYS A 470 -19.71 11.07 18.43
CA LYS A 470 -19.04 12.26 18.95
C LYS A 470 -17.62 11.93 19.39
N LYS A 471 -16.78 12.95 19.47
CA LYS A 471 -15.43 12.83 20.03
C LYS A 471 -15.44 12.27 21.46
N GLY A 472 -14.56 11.33 21.74
CA GLY A 472 -14.49 10.52 22.96
C GLY A 472 -15.48 9.35 23.04
N GLU A 473 -16.30 9.08 22.02
CA GLU A 473 -17.29 8.00 22.04
C GLU A 473 -16.82 6.76 21.27
N THR A 474 -17.31 5.61 21.70
CA THR A 474 -17.24 4.34 20.94
C THR A 474 -18.66 3.87 20.69
N LYS A 475 -19.03 3.66 19.41
CA LYS A 475 -20.37 3.18 19.02
C LYS A 475 -20.30 2.14 17.92
N VAL A 476 -21.36 1.33 17.85
CA VAL A 476 -21.51 0.30 16.83
C VAL A 476 -22.37 0.83 15.69
N PHE A 477 -21.87 0.71 14.47
CA PHE A 477 -22.64 0.83 13.25
C PHE A 477 -22.73 -0.56 12.61
N TYR A 478 -23.91 -0.99 12.19
CA TYR A 478 -24.09 -2.24 11.46
C TYR A 478 -24.88 -2.05 10.17
N ALA A 479 -24.66 -2.97 9.22
CA ALA A 479 -25.44 -3.09 8.00
C ALA A 479 -25.68 -4.57 7.66
N VAL A 480 -26.93 -4.92 7.30
CA VAL A 480 -27.34 -6.27 6.90
C VAL A 480 -27.44 -6.32 5.38
N ILE A 481 -26.67 -7.21 4.78
CA ILE A 481 -26.67 -7.51 3.35
C ILE A 481 -27.59 -8.71 3.11
N GLU A 482 -28.49 -8.60 2.15
CA GLU A 482 -29.34 -9.67 1.67
C GLU A 482 -29.08 -9.94 0.18
N ASP A 483 -28.84 -11.20 -0.19
CA ASP A 483 -28.55 -11.60 -1.56
C ASP A 483 -29.12 -12.99 -1.89
N THR A 484 -29.66 -13.15 -3.10
CA THR A 484 -30.25 -14.41 -3.57
C THR A 484 -29.20 -15.47 -3.93
N GLY A 485 -27.98 -15.06 -4.28
CA GLY A 485 -26.86 -15.93 -4.61
C GLY A 485 -26.28 -16.71 -3.44
N ILE A 486 -26.76 -16.46 -2.21
CA ILE A 486 -26.29 -17.10 -0.98
C ILE A 486 -27.39 -17.75 -0.13
N GLY A 487 -28.61 -17.77 -0.66
CA GLY A 487 -29.76 -18.45 -0.08
C GLY A 487 -29.90 -19.90 -0.55
N GLU A 488 -30.81 -20.64 0.06
CA GLU A 488 -31.13 -22.00 -0.37
C GLU A 488 -32.03 -21.94 -1.61
N ASN A 489 -31.49 -22.22 -2.79
CA ASN A 489 -32.33 -22.36 -3.99
C ASN A 489 -33.25 -23.58 -3.79
N ASN A 490 -34.54 -23.30 -3.55
CA ASN A 490 -35.67 -24.18 -3.23
C ASN A 490 -35.99 -24.41 -1.74
N GLY A 491 -35.44 -23.61 -0.81
CA GLY A 491 -35.79 -23.59 0.62
C GLY A 491 -36.86 -22.54 0.99
N ALA A 492 -37.15 -22.39 2.28
CA ALA A 492 -38.12 -21.39 2.80
C ALA A 492 -37.64 -19.93 2.68
N GLU A 493 -36.35 -19.69 2.47
CA GLU A 493 -35.75 -18.37 2.26
C GLU A 493 -35.01 -18.36 0.90
N ALA A 494 -35.52 -17.58 -0.06
CA ALA A 494 -34.94 -17.45 -1.40
C ALA A 494 -33.67 -16.57 -1.46
N SER A 495 -33.28 -15.99 -0.31
CA SER A 495 -32.14 -15.10 -0.12
C SER A 495 -31.45 -15.45 1.20
N GLY A 496 -30.12 -15.25 1.25
CA GLY A 496 -29.34 -15.37 2.48
C GLY A 496 -28.92 -14.00 3.00
N ARG A 497 -28.68 -13.90 4.31
CA ARG A 497 -28.34 -12.64 4.99
C ARG A 497 -27.03 -12.74 5.76
N ILE A 498 -26.24 -11.68 5.70
CA ILE A 498 -25.06 -11.46 6.57
C ILE A 498 -25.12 -10.06 7.17
N LYS A 499 -24.51 -9.86 8.33
CA LYS A 499 -24.42 -8.54 8.98
C LYS A 499 -22.96 -8.16 9.19
N LEU A 500 -22.62 -6.96 8.71
CA LEU A 500 -21.34 -6.31 8.97
C LEU A 500 -21.49 -5.42 10.19
N ILE A 501 -20.56 -5.54 11.15
CA ILE A 501 -20.60 -4.83 12.43
C ILE A 501 -19.29 -4.08 12.61
N TYR A 502 -19.35 -2.75 12.61
CA TYR A 502 -18.23 -1.85 12.80
C TYR A 502 -18.30 -1.25 14.21
N THR A 503 -17.29 -1.49 15.05
CA THR A 503 -17.13 -0.76 16.31
C THR A 503 -16.20 0.43 16.06
N LEU A 504 -16.77 1.64 15.99
CA LEU A 504 -16.06 2.87 15.65
C LEU A 504 -15.80 3.70 16.90
N SER A 505 -14.64 4.35 16.98
CA SER A 505 -14.34 5.37 17.98
C SER A 505 -13.83 6.65 17.33
N TYR A 506 -14.24 7.79 17.85
CA TYR A 506 -13.74 9.12 17.49
C TYR A 506 -13.39 9.86 18.78
#